data_AF-A0A8U0HRQ5-F1
#
_entry.id   AF-A0A8U0HRQ5-F1
#
_cell.length_a   1.000
_cell.length_b   1.000
_cell.length_c   1.000
_cell.angle_alpha   90.00
_cell.angle_beta   90.00
_cell.angle_gamma   90.00
#
_symmetry.space_group_name_H-M   'P 1'
#
loop_
_entity.id
_entity.type
_entity.pdbx_description
1 polymer ?
#
loop_
_entity_poly.entity_id
_entity_poly.type
_entity_poly.pdbx_seq_one_letter_code
_entity_poly.pdbx_strand_id
1 'polypeptide(L)'
;MVSKAFFTGSKYLVEDNDGRYDYLRLDGERFLEALATAGQRVVGLPVEADDQKSAYLKSLVTLNGNYFAAREYEADAKGKYLKHDERAERRFRIKTAERLSDLVDDLHTVLSAHDALVDAAVEHVDRTESGEDRQQKRSAARSTLLACTNDAVSGGWYPTVESYYYSLSPGELVAEDRERRKQRIEGTEESRGIRELLGKPHFHRLGKRDLRRIRHVNRESPGADPRVWKRLLEEHDWYVGHERDRSVASGPTGPSKR
;
A
#
# COMPACT_ATOMS: atom_id res chain seq x y z
N MET A 1 -13.86 -15.05 -1.90
CA MET A 1 -12.80 -14.97 -2.92
C MET A 1 -13.32 -13.99 -3.96
N VAL A 2 -12.65 -12.86 -4.19
CA VAL A 2 -13.16 -11.79 -5.06
C VAL A 2 -13.48 -12.31 -6.45
N SER A 3 -14.64 -11.92 -6.98
CA SER A 3 -15.12 -12.32 -8.30
C SER A 3 -14.17 -11.88 -9.41
N LYS A 4 -13.85 -12.80 -10.33
CA LYS A 4 -13.08 -12.46 -11.55
C LYS A 4 -13.79 -11.41 -12.41
N ALA A 5 -15.10 -11.23 -12.23
CA ALA A 5 -15.93 -10.29 -12.96
C ALA A 5 -15.45 -8.82 -12.85
N PHE A 6 -14.77 -8.45 -11.76
CA PHE A 6 -14.17 -7.12 -11.62
C PHE A 6 -13.06 -6.87 -12.65
N PHE A 7 -12.31 -7.91 -13.00
CA PHE A 7 -11.22 -7.82 -13.99
C PHE A 7 -11.66 -8.06 -15.43
N THR A 8 -12.89 -8.52 -15.65
CA THR A 8 -13.43 -8.77 -16.99
C THR A 8 -14.45 -7.73 -17.45
N GLY A 9 -14.70 -6.67 -16.66
CA GLY A 9 -15.60 -5.57 -17.02
C GLY A 9 -17.07 -5.97 -17.11
N SER A 10 -17.57 -6.68 -16.09
CA SER A 10 -18.98 -7.12 -16.05
C SER A 10 -19.97 -5.94 -16.10
N LYS A 11 -21.01 -6.06 -16.92
CA LYS A 11 -22.11 -5.06 -17.05
C LYS A 11 -22.94 -4.85 -15.77
N TYR A 12 -22.72 -5.67 -14.74
CA TYR A 12 -23.45 -5.62 -13.47
C TYR A 12 -22.68 -4.86 -12.38
N LEU A 13 -21.51 -4.30 -12.70
CA LEU A 13 -20.73 -3.51 -11.78
C LEU A 13 -21.44 -2.17 -11.51
N VAL A 14 -21.58 -1.84 -10.24
CA VAL A 14 -22.11 -0.54 -9.79
C VAL A 14 -20.97 0.26 -9.19
N GLU A 15 -20.75 1.46 -9.71
CA GLU A 15 -19.81 2.45 -9.14
C GLU A 15 -20.39 3.07 -7.87
N ASP A 16 -19.58 3.19 -6.83
CA ASP A 16 -19.91 3.74 -5.52
C ASP A 16 -18.66 4.42 -4.93
N ASN A 17 -18.82 5.22 -3.88
CA ASN A 17 -17.75 5.99 -3.25
C ASN A 17 -17.89 5.95 -1.72
N ASP A 18 -16.77 5.73 -1.02
CA ASP A 18 -16.77 5.58 0.44
C ASP A 18 -16.48 6.90 1.21
N GLY A 19 -16.52 8.03 0.50
CA GLY A 19 -16.11 9.35 0.94
C GLY A 19 -14.64 9.69 0.66
N ARG A 20 -13.84 8.73 0.15
CA ARG A 20 -12.44 8.98 -0.25
C ARG A 20 -12.07 8.34 -1.59
N TYR A 21 -12.50 7.11 -1.84
CA TYR A 21 -12.13 6.37 -3.03
C TYR A 21 -13.34 5.73 -3.69
N ASP A 22 -13.30 5.72 -5.02
CA ASP A 22 -14.27 5.05 -5.86
C ASP A 22 -14.03 3.54 -5.85
N TYR A 23 -15.12 2.78 -5.78
CA TYR A 23 -15.11 1.33 -5.82
C TYR A 23 -16.30 0.78 -6.60
N LEU A 24 -16.09 -0.41 -7.15
CA LEU A 24 -17.10 -1.17 -7.88
C LEU A 24 -17.75 -2.19 -6.94
N ARG A 25 -19.05 -2.43 -7.10
CA ARG A 25 -19.80 -3.44 -6.35
C ARG A 25 -20.42 -4.48 -7.27
N LEU A 26 -20.32 -5.75 -6.87
CA LEU A 26 -20.97 -6.89 -7.54
C LEU A 26 -21.36 -7.93 -6.50
N ASP A 27 -22.65 -8.32 -6.46
CA ASP A 27 -23.15 -9.37 -5.56
C ASP A 27 -22.75 -9.21 -4.08
N GLY A 28 -22.67 -7.97 -3.60
CA GLY A 28 -22.25 -7.63 -2.23
C GLY A 28 -20.74 -7.54 -2.03
N GLU A 29 -19.93 -7.94 -3.00
CA GLU A 29 -18.48 -7.72 -3.00
C GLU A 29 -18.15 -6.30 -3.46
N ARG A 30 -17.07 -5.73 -2.89
CA ARG A 30 -16.56 -4.40 -3.22
C ARG A 30 -15.13 -4.50 -3.73
N PHE A 31 -14.79 -3.72 -4.75
CA PHE A 31 -13.45 -3.70 -5.34
C PHE A 31 -13.05 -2.29 -5.74
N LEU A 32 -11.92 -1.78 -5.23
CA LEU A 32 -11.40 -0.46 -5.59
C LEU A 32 -11.30 -0.29 -7.10
N GLU A 33 -11.80 0.83 -7.62
CA GLU A 33 -11.86 1.07 -9.06
C GLU A 33 -10.47 1.11 -9.69
N ALA A 34 -9.50 1.73 -9.01
CA ALA A 34 -8.10 1.77 -9.45
C ALA A 34 -7.50 0.36 -9.61
N LEU A 35 -7.82 -0.55 -8.68
CA LEU A 35 -7.35 -1.94 -8.73
C LEU A 35 -8.08 -2.74 -9.81
N ALA A 36 -9.38 -2.52 -10.01
CA ALA A 36 -10.14 -3.15 -11.07
C ALA A 36 -9.58 -2.75 -12.44
N THR A 37 -9.36 -1.45 -12.65
CA THR A 37 -8.80 -0.89 -13.87
C THR A 37 -7.41 -1.44 -14.16
N ALA A 38 -6.51 -1.47 -13.16
CA ALA A 38 -5.20 -2.08 -13.29
C ALA A 38 -5.30 -3.57 -13.67
N GLY A 39 -6.18 -4.32 -13.02
CA GLY A 39 -6.37 -5.74 -13.32
C GLY A 39 -6.96 -6.00 -14.70
N GLN A 40 -7.93 -5.19 -15.16
CA GLN A 40 -8.47 -5.27 -16.52
C GLN A 40 -7.39 -5.04 -17.58
N ARG A 41 -6.53 -4.04 -17.39
CA ARG A 41 -5.38 -3.78 -18.28
C ARG A 41 -4.40 -4.95 -18.31
N VAL A 42 -4.14 -5.58 -17.17
CA VAL A 42 -3.26 -6.77 -17.09
C VAL A 42 -3.87 -7.98 -17.79
N VAL A 43 -5.18 -8.21 -17.62
CA VAL A 43 -5.90 -9.29 -18.33
C VAL A 43 -5.86 -9.05 -19.85
N GLY A 44 -6.10 -7.82 -20.29
CA GLY A 44 -6.08 -7.42 -21.69
C GLY A 44 -4.69 -7.33 -22.33
N LEU A 45 -3.61 -7.47 -21.56
CA LEU A 45 -2.25 -7.42 -22.09
C LEU A 45 -2.00 -8.61 -23.03
N PRO A 46 -1.55 -8.40 -24.28
CA PRO A 46 -1.34 -9.48 -25.26
C PRO A 46 0.00 -10.20 -25.00
N VAL A 47 0.11 -10.85 -23.85
CA VAL A 47 1.28 -11.60 -23.37
C VAL A 47 0.83 -12.92 -22.80
N GLU A 48 1.46 -14.01 -23.25
CA GLU A 48 1.27 -15.36 -22.71
C GLU A 48 2.12 -15.54 -21.44
N ALA A 49 1.59 -15.07 -20.31
CA ALA A 49 2.23 -15.14 -18.99
C ALA A 49 1.17 -15.37 -17.90
N ASP A 50 0.37 -16.42 -18.06
CA ASP A 50 -0.83 -16.66 -17.25
C ASP A 50 -0.53 -16.79 -15.75
N ASP A 51 0.60 -17.40 -15.39
CA ASP A 51 1.03 -17.55 -14.00
C ASP A 51 1.41 -16.20 -13.38
N GLN A 52 2.19 -15.39 -14.10
CA GLN A 52 2.63 -14.06 -13.64
C GLN A 52 1.46 -13.07 -13.60
N LYS A 53 0.55 -13.12 -14.59
CA LYS A 53 -0.71 -12.37 -14.57
C LYS A 53 -1.53 -12.78 -13.36
N SER A 54 -1.68 -14.09 -13.11
CA SER A 54 -2.43 -14.61 -11.96
C SER A 54 -1.82 -14.18 -10.63
N ALA A 55 -0.48 -14.19 -10.50
CA ALA A 55 0.22 -13.73 -9.31
C ALA A 55 -0.03 -12.23 -9.06
N TYR A 56 0.08 -11.40 -10.10
CA TYR A 56 -0.19 -9.97 -10.00
C TYR A 56 -1.65 -9.67 -9.65
N LEU A 57 -2.61 -10.33 -10.30
CA LEU A 57 -4.04 -10.17 -9.99
C LEU A 57 -4.36 -10.59 -8.55
N LYS A 58 -3.73 -11.66 -8.04
CA LYS A 58 -3.86 -12.05 -6.62
C LYS A 58 -3.32 -10.98 -5.67
N SER A 59 -2.22 -10.30 -6.00
CA SER A 59 -1.73 -9.19 -5.18
C SER A 59 -2.69 -8.00 -5.19
N LEU A 60 -3.35 -7.71 -6.31
CA LEU A 60 -4.40 -6.67 -6.36
C LEU A 60 -5.61 -7.05 -5.49
N VAL A 61 -6.04 -8.31 -5.53
CA VAL A 61 -7.12 -8.80 -4.66
C VAL A 61 -6.77 -8.68 -3.18
N THR A 62 -5.51 -8.92 -2.83
CA THR A 62 -5.00 -8.79 -1.46
C THR A 62 -5.02 -7.33 -1.01
N LEU A 63 -4.50 -6.41 -1.83
CA LEU A 63 -4.58 -4.96 -1.56
C LEU A 63 -6.02 -4.49 -1.36
N ASN A 64 -6.95 -4.97 -2.19
CA ASN A 64 -8.35 -4.62 -2.06
C ASN A 64 -8.95 -5.06 -0.72
N GLY A 65 -8.71 -6.32 -0.33
CA GLY A 65 -9.16 -6.85 0.95
C GLY A 65 -8.59 -6.06 2.12
N ASN A 66 -7.29 -5.74 2.06
CA ASN A 66 -6.60 -4.99 3.11
C ASN A 66 -7.10 -3.55 3.23
N TYR A 67 -7.41 -2.89 2.11
CA TYR A 67 -8.05 -1.58 2.11
C TYR A 67 -9.38 -1.58 2.86
N PHE A 68 -10.32 -2.45 2.48
CA PHE A 68 -11.63 -2.48 3.14
C PHE A 68 -11.53 -2.91 4.62
N ALA A 69 -10.61 -3.82 4.95
CA ALA A 69 -10.32 -4.17 6.33
C ALA A 69 -9.74 -2.99 7.13
N ALA A 70 -8.88 -2.16 6.53
CA ALA A 70 -8.34 -0.96 7.16
C ALA A 70 -9.43 0.12 7.35
N ARG A 71 -10.38 0.24 6.41
CA ARG A 71 -11.53 1.15 6.53
C ARG A 71 -12.48 0.74 7.64
N GLU A 72 -12.76 -0.55 7.76
CA GLU A 72 -13.53 -1.09 8.89
C GLU A 72 -12.79 -0.90 10.22
N TYR A 73 -11.47 -1.11 10.25
CA TYR A 73 -10.63 -0.85 11.42
C TYR A 73 -10.66 0.63 11.82
N GLU A 74 -10.54 1.54 10.86
CA GLU A 74 -10.64 2.99 11.09
C GLU A 74 -12.02 3.38 11.63
N ALA A 75 -13.10 2.83 11.07
CA ALA A 75 -14.46 3.08 11.53
C ALA A 75 -14.69 2.55 12.96
N ASP A 76 -14.14 1.38 13.30
CA ASP A 76 -14.22 0.81 14.66
C ASP A 76 -13.38 1.59 15.68
N ALA A 77 -12.27 2.19 15.25
CA ALA A 77 -11.46 3.07 16.08
C ALA A 77 -12.17 4.41 16.37
N LYS A 78 -13.02 4.89 15.46
CA LYS A 78 -13.83 6.09 15.67
C LYS A 78 -14.78 5.91 16.85
N GLY A 79 -14.64 6.77 17.86
CA GLY A 79 -15.47 6.77 19.06
C GLY A 79 -14.91 5.96 20.24
N LYS A 80 -13.81 5.22 20.07
CA LYS A 80 -13.13 4.52 21.18
C LYS A 80 -12.04 5.40 21.77
N TYR A 81 -12.40 6.21 22.76
CA TYR A 81 -11.42 6.96 23.56
C TYR A 81 -10.77 6.04 24.60
N LEU A 82 -9.57 5.52 24.31
CA LEU A 82 -8.82 4.64 25.23
C LEU A 82 -8.05 5.41 26.33
N LYS A 83 -8.35 6.70 26.51
CA LYS A 83 -7.67 7.66 27.40
C LYS A 83 -7.51 7.20 28.86
N HIS A 84 -8.38 6.32 29.35
CA HIS A 84 -8.34 5.84 30.74
C HIS A 84 -7.82 4.40 30.88
N ASP A 85 -7.43 3.75 29.77
CA ASP A 85 -6.88 2.39 29.76
C ASP A 85 -5.57 2.37 28.95
N GLU A 86 -4.47 2.63 29.65
CA GLU A 86 -3.10 2.57 29.09
C GLU A 86 -2.81 1.21 28.44
N ARG A 87 -3.39 0.13 28.95
CA ARG A 87 -3.19 -1.21 28.42
C ARG A 87 -3.93 -1.38 27.10
N ALA A 88 -5.15 -0.85 26.98
CA ALA A 88 -5.89 -0.85 25.72
C ALA A 88 -5.20 0.02 24.67
N GLU A 89 -4.77 1.23 25.04
CA GLU A 89 -4.02 2.13 24.17
C GLU A 89 -2.74 1.48 23.63
N ARG A 90 -1.96 0.85 24.52
CA ARG A 90 -0.75 0.13 24.12
C ARG A 90 -1.04 -1.02 23.15
N ARG A 91 -2.09 -1.82 23.41
CA ARG A 91 -2.51 -2.91 22.51
C ARG A 91 -2.94 -2.38 21.14
N PHE A 92 -3.69 -1.28 21.13
CA PHE A 92 -4.13 -0.63 19.91
C PHE A 92 -2.94 -0.19 19.05
N ARG A 93 -1.96 0.49 19.64
CA ARG A 93 -0.75 0.92 18.91
C ARG A 93 0.09 -0.24 18.39
N ILE A 94 0.27 -1.30 19.19
CA ILE A 94 0.97 -2.51 18.75
C ILE A 94 0.27 -3.12 17.53
N LYS A 95 -1.06 -3.28 17.61
CA LYS A 95 -1.86 -3.81 16.50
C LYS A 95 -1.77 -2.92 15.26
N THR A 96 -1.82 -1.59 15.40
CA THR A 96 -1.68 -0.68 14.27
C THR A 96 -0.26 -0.75 13.67
N ALA A 97 0.78 -0.90 14.49
CA ALA A 97 2.16 -1.10 14.01
C ALA A 97 2.33 -2.45 13.29
N GLU A 98 1.70 -3.52 13.77
CA GLU A 98 1.61 -4.82 13.06
C GLU A 98 1.00 -4.62 11.67
N ARG A 99 -0.15 -3.95 11.59
CA ARG A 99 -0.82 -3.69 10.30
C ARG A 99 0.01 -2.84 9.35
N LEU A 100 0.65 -1.79 9.84
CA LEU A 100 1.54 -0.98 9.02
C LEU A 100 2.78 -1.77 8.55
N SER A 101 3.30 -2.67 9.39
CA SER A 101 4.37 -3.59 8.99
C SER A 101 3.91 -4.53 7.87
N ASP A 102 2.72 -5.14 8.01
CA ASP A 102 2.13 -6.04 7.00
C ASP A 102 2.00 -5.32 5.63
N LEU A 103 1.68 -4.02 5.64
CA LEU A 103 1.59 -3.23 4.41
C LEU A 103 2.94 -3.06 3.69
N VAL A 104 4.07 -3.12 4.39
CA VAL A 104 5.38 -3.14 3.72
C VAL A 104 5.55 -4.42 2.91
N ASP A 105 5.14 -5.55 3.47
CA ASP A 105 5.20 -6.86 2.80
C ASP A 105 4.22 -6.94 1.62
N ASP A 106 3.04 -6.33 1.74
CA ASP A 106 2.09 -6.20 0.63
C ASP A 106 2.67 -5.40 -0.54
N LEU A 107 3.34 -4.27 -0.24
CA LEU A 107 4.03 -3.48 -1.26
C LEU A 107 5.11 -4.31 -1.95
N HIS A 108 5.94 -5.01 -1.18
CA HIS A 108 6.98 -5.88 -1.76
C HIS A 108 6.36 -6.97 -2.63
N THR A 109 5.26 -7.58 -2.20
CA THR A 109 4.55 -8.60 -2.97
C THR A 109 4.07 -8.06 -4.33
N VAL A 110 3.44 -6.89 -4.35
CA VAL A 110 2.97 -6.24 -5.59
C VAL A 110 4.13 -5.88 -6.51
N LEU A 111 5.21 -5.33 -5.94
CA LEU A 111 6.40 -4.94 -6.69
C LEU A 111 7.16 -6.16 -7.26
N SER A 112 7.25 -7.24 -6.51
CA SER A 112 7.84 -8.50 -6.99
C SER A 112 6.97 -9.15 -8.08
N ALA A 113 5.65 -9.14 -7.93
CA ALA A 113 4.74 -9.62 -8.97
C ALA A 113 4.82 -8.77 -10.24
N HIS A 114 4.99 -7.45 -10.10
CA HIS A 114 5.26 -6.55 -11.22
C HIS A 114 6.55 -6.93 -11.95
N ASP A 115 7.67 -7.11 -11.24
CA ASP A 115 8.95 -7.47 -11.87
C ASP A 115 8.84 -8.76 -12.66
N ALA A 116 8.27 -9.81 -12.05
CA ALA A 116 8.08 -11.10 -12.71
C ALA A 116 7.20 -10.99 -13.97
N LEU A 117 6.15 -10.18 -13.92
CA LEU A 117 5.27 -9.96 -15.08
C LEU A 117 5.93 -9.12 -16.17
N VAL A 118 6.74 -8.12 -15.81
CA VAL A 118 7.53 -7.35 -16.77
C VAL A 118 8.55 -8.23 -17.47
N ASP A 119 9.26 -9.08 -16.73
CA ASP A 119 10.26 -10.00 -17.29
C ASP A 119 9.58 -10.99 -18.24
N ALA A 120 8.48 -11.61 -17.84
CA ALA A 120 7.71 -12.51 -18.71
C ALA A 120 7.16 -11.80 -19.96
N ALA A 121 6.69 -10.56 -19.84
CA ALA A 121 6.21 -9.76 -20.97
C ALA A 121 7.33 -9.42 -21.96
N VAL A 122 8.51 -9.06 -21.45
CA VAL A 122 9.69 -8.81 -22.27
C VAL A 122 10.12 -10.08 -23.01
N GLU A 123 10.20 -11.21 -22.30
CA GLU A 123 10.57 -12.50 -22.90
C GLU A 123 9.56 -12.98 -23.95
N HIS A 124 8.26 -12.72 -23.75
CA HIS A 124 7.24 -13.03 -24.74
C HIS A 124 7.45 -12.20 -26.02
N VAL A 125 7.58 -10.87 -25.89
CA VAL A 125 7.81 -9.96 -27.03
C VAL A 125 9.11 -10.29 -27.76
N ASP A 126 10.19 -10.60 -27.03
CA ASP A 126 11.48 -10.94 -27.64
C ASP A 126 11.40 -12.24 -28.46
N ARG A 127 10.48 -13.16 -28.13
CA ARG A 127 10.22 -14.41 -28.87
C ARG A 127 9.28 -14.23 -30.06
N THR A 128 8.25 -13.40 -29.94
CA THR A 128 7.16 -13.31 -30.93
C THR A 128 7.36 -12.21 -31.96
N GLU A 129 8.18 -11.19 -31.65
CA GLU A 129 8.32 -9.99 -32.48
C GLU A 129 9.74 -9.85 -33.05
N SER A 130 9.89 -9.10 -34.15
CA SER A 130 11.19 -8.85 -34.79
C SER A 130 11.31 -7.39 -35.26
N GLY A 131 12.55 -6.89 -35.41
CA GLY A 131 12.80 -5.53 -35.90
C GLY A 131 12.37 -4.42 -34.93
N GLU A 132 11.99 -3.26 -35.49
CA GLU A 132 11.57 -2.06 -34.73
C GLU A 132 10.31 -2.29 -33.88
N ASP A 133 9.40 -3.16 -34.37
CA ASP A 133 8.17 -3.54 -33.68
C ASP A 133 8.43 -4.19 -32.32
N ARG A 134 9.53 -4.94 -32.19
CA ARG A 134 9.93 -5.58 -30.93
C ARG A 134 10.21 -4.54 -29.84
N GLN A 135 11.00 -3.52 -30.17
CA GLN A 135 11.38 -2.49 -29.18
C GLN A 135 10.17 -1.65 -28.78
N GLN A 136 9.30 -1.33 -29.74
CA GLN A 136 8.07 -0.58 -29.48
C GLN A 136 7.12 -1.38 -28.58
N LYS A 137 6.85 -2.66 -28.90
CA LYS A 137 5.96 -3.52 -28.10
C LYS A 137 6.52 -3.78 -26.70
N ARG A 138 7.84 -3.95 -26.57
CA ARG A 138 8.52 -4.10 -25.27
C ARG A 138 8.34 -2.85 -24.40
N SER A 139 8.54 -1.68 -24.99
CA SER A 139 8.34 -0.39 -24.31
C SER A 139 6.88 -0.20 -23.89
N ALA A 140 5.93 -0.51 -24.78
CA ALA A 140 4.51 -0.42 -24.52
C ALA A 140 4.05 -1.34 -23.37
N ALA A 141 4.52 -2.60 -23.35
CA ALA A 141 4.22 -3.54 -22.28
C ALA A 141 4.75 -3.05 -20.93
N ARG A 142 6.01 -2.60 -20.89
CA ARG A 142 6.62 -2.02 -19.68
C ARG A 142 5.87 -0.80 -19.17
N SER A 143 5.57 0.14 -20.06
CA SER A 143 4.82 1.36 -19.72
C SER A 143 3.44 1.04 -19.16
N THR A 144 2.73 0.09 -19.78
CA THR A 144 1.40 -0.35 -19.33
C THR A 144 1.48 -0.98 -17.94
N LEU A 145 2.45 -1.86 -17.70
CA LEU A 145 2.62 -2.53 -16.40
C LEU A 145 3.05 -1.54 -15.31
N LEU A 146 3.90 -0.55 -15.63
CA LEU A 146 4.25 0.53 -14.73
C LEU A 146 3.02 1.37 -14.34
N ALA A 147 2.16 1.70 -15.31
CA ALA A 147 0.92 2.41 -15.04
C ALA A 147 0.01 1.61 -14.10
N CYS A 148 -0.18 0.32 -14.37
CA CYS A 148 -1.00 -0.57 -13.53
C CYS A 148 -0.46 -0.65 -12.10
N THR A 149 0.87 -0.71 -11.92
CA THR A 149 1.50 -0.74 -10.60
C THR A 149 1.45 0.61 -9.92
N ASN A 150 1.54 1.71 -10.65
CA ASN A 150 1.33 3.04 -10.08
C ASN A 150 -0.09 3.21 -9.55
N ASP A 151 -1.10 2.75 -10.31
CA ASP A 151 -2.51 2.77 -9.90
C ASP A 151 -2.74 1.86 -8.67
N ALA A 152 -2.07 0.70 -8.61
CA ALA A 152 -2.15 -0.19 -7.44
C ALA A 152 -1.52 0.43 -6.18
N VAL A 153 -0.39 1.12 -6.33
CA VAL A 153 0.31 1.78 -5.22
C VAL A 153 -0.48 3.00 -4.75
N SER A 154 -0.91 3.86 -5.67
CA SER A 154 -1.57 5.14 -5.35
C SER A 154 -3.05 4.99 -5.00
N GLY A 155 -3.75 4.05 -5.63
CA GLY A 155 -5.19 3.82 -5.47
C GLY A 155 -5.56 2.61 -4.62
N GLY A 156 -4.59 1.87 -4.06
CA GLY A 156 -4.88 0.73 -3.17
C GLY A 156 -3.97 0.67 -1.95
N TRP A 157 -2.66 0.52 -2.16
CA TRP A 157 -1.72 0.37 -1.05
C TRP A 157 -1.62 1.62 -0.16
N TYR A 158 -1.34 2.79 -0.76
CA TYR A 158 -1.21 4.05 -0.01
C TYR A 158 -2.50 4.46 0.74
N PRO A 159 -3.71 4.35 0.14
CA PRO A 159 -4.98 4.55 0.85
C PRO A 159 -5.16 3.67 2.10
N THR A 160 -4.59 2.47 2.08
CA THR A 160 -4.61 1.54 3.22
C THR A 160 -3.71 2.03 4.34
N VAL A 161 -2.52 2.58 4.00
CA VAL A 161 -1.63 3.26 4.96
C VAL A 161 -2.36 4.45 5.60
N GLU A 162 -3.03 5.29 4.80
CA GLU A 162 -3.78 6.44 5.30
C GLU A 162 -4.90 6.04 6.25
N SER A 163 -5.62 4.95 5.96
CA SER A 163 -6.71 4.47 6.82
C SER A 163 -6.20 4.03 8.20
N TYR A 164 -5.06 3.33 8.26
CA TYR A 164 -4.43 3.01 9.55
C TYR A 164 -3.87 4.24 10.25
N TYR A 165 -3.30 5.20 9.51
CA TYR A 165 -2.89 6.48 10.10
C TYR A 165 -4.08 7.22 10.73
N TYR A 166 -5.19 7.37 10.02
CA TYR A 166 -6.38 8.04 10.54
C TYR A 166 -7.07 7.29 11.68
N SER A 167 -6.85 5.97 11.81
CA SER A 167 -7.31 5.23 12.99
C SER A 167 -6.61 5.68 14.28
N LEU A 168 -5.40 6.23 14.19
CA LEU A 168 -4.63 6.75 15.33
C LEU A 168 -5.14 8.12 15.80
N SER A 169 -5.75 8.89 14.90
CA SER A 169 -6.33 10.22 15.17
C SER A 169 -7.79 10.31 14.70
N PRO A 170 -8.71 9.49 15.24
CA PRO A 170 -10.09 9.45 14.77
C PRO A 170 -10.81 10.75 15.16
N GLY A 171 -10.94 11.69 14.21
CA GLY A 171 -11.74 12.91 14.36
C GLY A 171 -11.01 14.24 14.13
N GLU A 172 -9.72 14.26 13.79
CA GLU A 172 -9.00 15.54 13.62
C GLU A 172 -9.37 16.37 12.37
N LEU A 173 -10.31 15.92 11.54
CA LEU A 173 -10.79 16.66 10.36
C LEU A 173 -12.26 17.11 10.42
N VAL A 174 -12.98 16.89 11.53
CA VAL A 174 -14.34 17.41 11.71
C VAL A 174 -14.43 18.14 13.04
N ALA A 175 -14.55 19.46 12.95
CA ALA A 175 -14.74 20.46 14.01
C ALA A 175 -15.10 19.90 15.41
N GLU A 176 -14.11 19.79 16.29
CA GLU A 176 -14.35 19.56 17.73
C GLU A 176 -14.09 20.82 18.55
N ASP A 177 -15.02 21.06 19.48
CA ASP A 177 -15.09 22.21 20.37
C ASP A 177 -13.85 22.42 21.25
N ARG A 178 -13.55 23.68 21.58
CA ARG A 178 -12.34 24.13 22.31
C ARG A 178 -12.08 23.44 23.65
N GLU A 179 -13.10 22.94 24.33
CA GLU A 179 -12.95 22.25 25.62
C GLU A 179 -12.35 20.85 25.50
N ARG A 180 -12.55 20.14 24.37
CA ARG A 180 -11.97 18.81 24.14
C ARG A 180 -10.48 18.87 23.83
N ARG A 181 -9.98 20.00 23.32
CA ARG A 181 -8.54 20.23 23.08
C ARG A 181 -7.69 20.20 24.34
N LYS A 182 -8.20 20.65 25.49
CA LYS A 182 -7.45 20.68 26.77
C LYS A 182 -7.35 19.32 27.46
N GLN A 183 -8.13 18.34 26.98
CA GLN A 183 -8.19 16.99 27.53
C GLN A 183 -7.21 16.02 26.84
N ARG A 184 -6.38 16.52 25.93
CA ARG A 184 -5.34 15.78 25.20
C ARG A 184 -4.13 15.55 26.11
N ILE A 185 -3.57 14.34 26.06
CA ILE A 185 -2.25 14.04 26.61
C ILE A 185 -1.27 14.24 25.44
N GLU A 186 -0.24 15.07 25.63
CA GLU A 186 0.93 15.10 24.74
C GLU A 186 1.45 13.66 24.55
N GLY A 187 1.31 13.11 23.34
CA GLY A 187 1.75 11.74 23.01
C GLY A 187 0.66 10.77 22.52
N THR A 188 -0.62 11.16 22.46
CA THR A 188 -1.68 10.42 21.74
C THR A 188 -1.80 10.78 20.27
N GLU A 189 -1.31 11.95 19.87
CA GLU A 189 -1.29 12.43 18.48
C GLU A 189 0.01 12.10 17.76
N GLU A 190 1.07 11.77 18.50
CA GLU A 190 2.38 11.67 17.89
C GLU A 190 2.59 10.27 17.33
N SER A 191 2.76 10.24 16.01
CA SER A 191 3.41 9.16 15.28
C SER A 191 4.71 8.66 15.93
N ARG A 192 5.27 9.39 16.90
CA ARG A 192 6.40 8.97 17.77
C ARG A 192 6.19 7.62 18.44
N GLY A 193 5.02 7.33 19.02
CA GLY A 193 4.79 6.04 19.69
C GLY A 193 4.78 4.86 18.69
N ILE A 194 4.16 5.08 17.53
CA ILE A 194 4.17 4.10 16.43
C ILE A 194 5.56 4.02 15.80
N ARG A 195 6.27 5.13 15.64
CA ARG A 195 7.66 5.20 15.18
C ARG A 195 8.51 4.32 16.07
N GLU A 196 8.48 4.50 17.38
CA GLU A 196 9.24 3.68 18.33
C GLU A 196 8.92 2.18 18.19
N LEU A 197 7.66 1.81 17.98
CA LEU A 197 7.28 0.42 17.70
C LEU A 197 7.87 -0.06 16.39
N LEU A 198 7.66 0.65 15.28
CA LEU A 198 8.20 0.30 13.97
C LEU A 198 9.74 0.32 13.90
N GLY A 199 10.41 0.91 14.90
CA GLY A 199 11.87 0.81 15.04
C GLY A 199 12.34 -0.53 15.62
N LYS A 200 11.42 -1.38 16.11
CA LYS A 200 11.76 -2.68 16.70
C LYS A 200 11.98 -3.73 15.61
N PRO A 201 12.86 -4.74 15.83
CA PRO A 201 13.24 -5.71 14.80
C PRO A 201 12.11 -6.55 14.20
N HIS A 202 10.98 -6.72 14.91
CA HIS A 202 9.84 -7.51 14.46
C HIS A 202 8.81 -6.67 13.68
N PHE A 203 9.04 -5.38 13.51
CA PHE A 203 8.20 -4.50 12.72
C PHE A 203 9.00 -3.89 11.57
N HIS A 204 8.34 -3.78 10.42
CA HIS A 204 8.92 -3.25 9.20
C HIS A 204 8.50 -1.80 8.97
N ARG A 205 9.48 -0.99 8.59
CA ARG A 205 9.27 0.35 8.00
C ARG A 205 9.58 0.32 6.52
N LEU A 206 8.98 1.25 5.80
CA LEU A 206 9.25 1.45 4.40
C LEU A 206 10.74 1.81 4.19
N GLY A 207 11.47 0.99 3.45
CA GLY A 207 12.88 1.25 3.19
C GLY A 207 13.09 2.42 2.23
N LYS A 208 14.25 3.07 2.29
CA LYS A 208 14.65 4.07 1.27
C LYS A 208 14.63 3.51 -0.15
N ARG A 209 14.95 2.22 -0.32
CA ARG A 209 14.89 1.53 -1.62
C ARG A 209 13.44 1.47 -2.13
N ASP A 210 12.49 1.19 -1.26
CA ASP A 210 11.07 1.10 -1.60
C ASP A 210 10.53 2.47 -2.03
N LEU A 211 10.86 3.52 -1.28
CA LEU A 211 10.55 4.90 -1.65
C LEU A 211 11.13 5.30 -3.01
N ARG A 212 12.39 4.97 -3.28
CA ARG A 212 13.01 5.23 -4.58
C ARG A 212 12.28 4.49 -5.70
N ARG A 213 11.79 3.28 -5.41
CA ARG A 213 11.05 2.47 -6.37
C ARG A 213 9.66 3.05 -6.63
N ILE A 214 8.91 3.46 -5.60
CA ILE A 214 7.65 4.20 -5.74
C ILE A 214 7.87 5.48 -6.55
N ARG A 215 8.93 6.24 -6.26
CA ARG A 215 9.27 7.46 -7.00
C ARG A 215 9.61 7.17 -8.46
N HIS A 216 10.32 6.07 -8.75
CA HIS A 216 10.64 5.67 -10.11
C HIS A 216 9.36 5.31 -10.88
N VAL A 217 8.49 4.47 -10.32
CA VAL A 217 7.20 4.11 -10.93
C VAL A 217 6.36 5.35 -11.23
N ASN A 218 6.22 6.27 -10.27
CA ASN A 218 5.51 7.54 -10.46
C ASN A 218 6.13 8.43 -11.56
N ARG A 219 7.46 8.43 -11.70
CA ARG A 219 8.15 9.24 -12.69
C ARG A 219 7.97 8.70 -14.10
N GLU A 220 8.06 7.38 -14.25
CA GLU A 220 7.94 6.71 -15.56
C GLU A 220 6.48 6.60 -16.01
N SER A 221 5.54 6.53 -15.07
CA SER A 221 4.11 6.47 -15.36
C SER A 221 3.32 7.27 -14.30
N PRO A 222 3.20 8.59 -14.48
CA PRO A 222 2.44 9.44 -13.56
C PRO A 222 0.94 9.11 -13.68
N GLY A 223 0.41 8.41 -12.69
CA GLY A 223 -1.03 8.15 -12.56
C GLY A 223 -1.77 9.32 -11.91
N ALA A 224 -2.98 9.04 -11.39
CA ALA A 224 -3.87 10.04 -10.80
C ALA A 224 -3.23 10.80 -9.61
N ASP A 225 -2.33 10.14 -8.87
CA ASP A 225 -1.63 10.75 -7.75
C ASP A 225 -0.10 10.60 -7.85
N PRO A 226 0.59 11.53 -8.53
CA PRO A 226 2.03 11.45 -8.77
C PRO A 226 2.87 11.84 -7.53
N ARG A 227 2.23 12.17 -6.40
CA ARG A 227 2.89 12.74 -5.21
C ARG A 227 2.91 11.81 -4.00
N VAL A 228 2.47 10.55 -4.14
CA VAL A 228 2.51 9.54 -3.07
C VAL A 228 3.87 9.47 -2.38
N TRP A 229 4.97 9.37 -3.14
CA TRP A 229 6.33 9.32 -2.58
C TRP A 229 6.70 10.59 -1.79
N LYS A 230 6.15 11.74 -2.17
CA LYS A 230 6.41 13.02 -1.52
C LYS A 230 5.63 13.13 -0.22
N ARG A 231 4.33 12.76 -0.21
CA ARG A 231 3.52 12.70 1.02
C ARG A 231 4.06 11.69 2.02
N LEU A 232 4.55 10.54 1.57
CA LEU A 232 5.24 9.59 2.45
C LEU A 232 6.47 10.21 3.15
N LEU A 233 7.15 11.17 2.53
CA LEU A 233 8.30 11.85 3.13
C LEU A 233 7.90 13.06 3.98
N GLU A 234 6.84 13.77 3.62
CA GLU A 234 6.45 15.02 4.26
C GLU A 234 5.42 14.81 5.39
N GLU A 235 4.47 13.90 5.19
CA GLU A 235 3.32 13.66 6.09
C GLU A 235 3.47 12.34 6.87
N HIS A 236 4.25 11.39 6.36
CA HIS A 236 4.43 10.06 6.96
C HIS A 236 5.91 9.66 7.14
N ASP A 237 6.77 10.63 7.41
CA ASP A 237 8.22 10.42 7.60
C ASP A 237 8.55 9.34 8.64
N TRP A 238 7.71 9.21 9.66
CA TRP A 238 7.78 8.21 10.73
C TRP A 238 7.61 6.76 10.25
N TYR A 239 6.92 6.55 9.11
CA TYR A 239 6.74 5.24 8.47
C TYR A 239 7.94 4.87 7.57
N VAL A 240 8.80 5.85 7.29
CA VAL A 240 9.99 5.69 6.45
C VAL A 240 11.20 5.34 7.31
N GLY A 241 11.87 4.24 6.99
CA GLY A 241 13.11 3.80 7.64
C GLY A 241 14.27 4.75 7.34
N HIS A 242 14.98 5.19 8.39
CA HIS A 242 16.25 5.89 8.26
C HIS A 242 17.41 4.92 8.50
N GLU A 243 18.45 4.98 7.66
CA GLU A 243 19.60 4.04 7.65
C GLU A 243 20.37 3.97 8.99
N ARG A 244 20.18 4.91 9.92
CA ARG A 244 20.81 4.87 11.25
C ARG A 244 20.30 3.73 12.14
N ASP A 245 19.15 3.13 11.83
CA ASP A 245 18.55 2.08 12.66
C ASP A 245 19.18 0.68 12.43
N ARG A 246 19.98 0.48 11.37
CA ARG A 246 20.65 -0.81 11.09
C ARG A 246 21.96 -1.02 11.85
N SER A 247 22.57 0.04 12.38
CA SER A 247 23.87 -0.05 13.05
C SER A 247 23.81 -0.62 14.47
N VAL A 248 22.62 -0.83 15.04
CA VAL A 248 22.45 -1.37 16.40
C VAL A 248 22.30 -2.89 16.43
N ALA A 249 21.94 -3.53 15.31
CA ALA A 249 21.77 -4.99 15.23
C ALA A 249 23.08 -5.77 14.96
N SER A 250 24.20 -5.08 14.77
CA SER A 250 25.51 -5.69 14.52
C SER A 250 26.60 -5.09 15.43
N GLY A 251 26.37 -5.15 16.74
CA GLY A 251 27.43 -4.94 17.74
C GLY A 251 28.18 -6.26 17.99
N PRO A 252 29.53 -6.27 17.95
CA PRO A 252 30.31 -7.50 17.99
C PRO A 252 30.30 -8.16 19.38
N THR A 253 30.03 -9.47 19.41
CA THR A 253 30.42 -10.36 20.51
C THR A 253 31.94 -10.47 20.54
N GLY A 254 32.59 -9.53 21.25
CA GLY A 254 34.00 -9.60 21.65
C GLY A 254 34.13 -10.11 23.08
N PRO A 255 35.13 -10.97 23.39
CA PRO A 255 35.12 -11.77 24.60
C PRO A 255 35.46 -10.96 25.84
N SER A 256 34.81 -11.34 26.94
CA SER A 256 35.24 -11.04 28.30
C SER A 256 36.69 -11.49 28.48
N LYS A 257 37.55 -10.56 28.89
CA LYS A 257 38.79 -10.90 29.59
C LYS A 257 38.82 -10.17 30.93
N ARG A 258 39.02 -11.01 31.94
CA ARG A 258 39.44 -10.83 33.33
C ARG A 258 40.02 -9.47 33.71
#